data_AF-A0A699UQW1-F1
#
_entry.id   AF-A0A699UQW1-F1
#
_cell.length_a   1.000
_cell.length_b   1.000
_cell.length_c   1.000
_cell.angle_alpha   90.00
_cell.angle_beta   90.00
_cell.angle_gamma   90.00
#
_symmetry.space_group_name_H-M   'P 1'
#
loop_
_entity.id
_entity.type
_entity.pdbx_description
1 polymer ?
#
loop_
_entity_poly.entity_id
_entity_poly.type
_entity_poly.pdbx_seq_one_letter_code
_entity_poly.pdbx_strand_id
1 'polypeptide(L)' 'MILGHSRGDMPLVIFRPTIITSTYKEPFPGWIEGIRTGDSLIVGYGKGRMNCFLGEPDSVYDAVTSLNILYTVTH' A
#
# COMPACT_ATOMS: atom_id res chain seq x y z
N MET A 1 -13.41 -15.94 -6.71
CA MET A 1 -11.97 -15.70 -6.90
C MET A 1 -11.47 -16.62 -8.03
N ILE A 2 -11.48 -16.13 -9.28
CA ILE A 2 -11.25 -16.95 -10.49
C ILE A 2 -9.85 -17.61 -10.49
N LEU A 3 -8.84 -16.89 -10.01
CA LEU A 3 -7.47 -17.39 -9.92
C LEU A 3 -7.32 -18.62 -8.99
N GLY A 4 -8.28 -18.84 -8.08
CA GLY A 4 -8.31 -20.03 -7.24
C GLY A 4 -8.71 -21.31 -7.99
N HIS A 5 -9.52 -21.19 -9.04
CA HIS A 5 -9.99 -22.33 -9.81
C HIS A 5 -9.06 -22.67 -10.99
N SER A 6 -8.26 -21.71 -11.46
CA SER A 6 -7.40 -21.85 -12.65
C SER A 6 -5.93 -22.18 -12.35
N ARG A 7 -5.57 -22.44 -11.09
CA ARG A 7 -4.17 -22.37 -10.61
C ARG A 7 -3.25 -23.53 -11.00
N GLY A 8 -3.76 -24.68 -11.48
CA GLY A 8 -2.91 -25.84 -11.79
C GLY A 8 -1.88 -26.14 -10.69
N ASP A 9 -0.62 -26.38 -11.08
CA ASP A 9 0.56 -26.53 -10.18
C ASP A 9 1.32 -25.22 -9.91
N MET A 10 0.76 -24.06 -10.26
CA MET A 10 1.47 -22.78 -10.12
C MET A 10 1.48 -22.33 -8.65
N PRO A 11 2.65 -21.97 -8.08
CA PRO A 11 2.72 -21.46 -6.73
C PRO A 11 1.96 -20.13 -6.63
N LEU A 12 0.87 -20.13 -5.83
CA LEU A 12 0.03 -18.97 -5.60
C LEU A 12 0.12 -18.54 -4.13
N VAL A 13 0.52 -17.29 -3.91
CA VAL A 13 0.53 -16.65 -2.59
C VAL A 13 -0.47 -15.51 -2.59
N ILE A 14 -1.37 -15.50 -1.60
CA ILE A 14 -2.33 -14.40 -1.40
C ILE A 14 -1.82 -13.53 -0.25
N PHE A 15 -1.18 -12.42 -0.60
CA PHE A 15 -0.74 -11.42 0.36
C PHE A 15 -1.80 -10.31 0.48
N ARG A 16 -2.23 -9.98 1.71
CA ARG A 16 -3.21 -8.91 1.99
C ARG A 16 -2.54 -7.81 2.81
N PRO A 17 -1.77 -6.91 2.18
CA PRO A 17 -1.19 -5.77 2.88
C PRO A 17 -2.30 -4.83 3.37
N THR A 18 -2.02 -4.11 4.46
CA THR A 18 -2.88 -3.07 5.01
C THR A 18 -2.81 -1.81 4.13
N ILE A 19 -2.11 -0.77 4.57
CA ILE A 19 -1.92 0.46 3.81
C ILE A 19 -0.61 0.36 3.03
N ILE A 20 -0.69 0.24 1.71
CA ILE A 20 0.49 0.33 0.85
C ILE A 20 0.80 1.79 0.62
N THR A 21 2.00 2.22 1.01
CA THR A 21 2.50 3.57 0.74
C THR A 21 3.49 3.59 -0.42
N SER A 22 3.63 4.77 -1.02
CA SER A 22 4.60 5.03 -2.09
C SER A 22 6.06 4.89 -1.61
N THR A 23 6.98 4.56 -2.51
CA THR A 23 8.41 4.57 -2.18
C THR A 23 8.98 5.97 -2.29
N TYR A 24 9.82 6.36 -1.33
CA TYR A 24 10.55 7.63 -1.37
C TYR A 24 11.57 7.73 -2.53
N LYS A 25 12.18 6.61 -2.94
CA LYS A 25 13.28 6.60 -3.93
C LYS A 25 13.10 5.66 -5.12
N GLU A 26 12.55 4.46 -4.90
CA GLU A 26 12.37 3.48 -5.99
C GLU A 26 10.99 2.84 -5.97
N PRO A 27 10.06 3.34 -6.78
CA PRO A 27 9.05 2.51 -7.41
C PRO A 27 9.44 2.33 -8.88
N PHE A 28 9.38 1.08 -9.38
CA PHE A 28 9.46 0.85 -10.82
C PHE A 28 8.31 1.58 -11.53
N PRO A 29 8.50 2.06 -12.77
CA PRO A 29 7.42 2.63 -13.56
C PRO A 29 6.22 1.67 -13.59
N GLY A 30 5.05 2.12 -13.13
CA GLY A 30 3.83 1.29 -13.02
C GLY A 30 3.55 0.70 -11.64
N TRP A 31 4.42 0.87 -10.63
CA TRP A 31 4.18 0.34 -9.29
C TRP A 31 3.11 1.12 -8.50
N ILE A 32 3.11 2.45 -8.62
CA ILE A 32 2.11 3.31 -7.98
C ILE A 32 1.06 3.65 -9.04
N GLU A 33 -0.04 2.89 -9.07
CA GLU A 33 -1.22 3.17 -9.89
C GLU A 33 -2.16 4.18 -9.19
N GLY A 34 -1.64 5.36 -8.84
CA GLY A 34 -2.43 6.48 -8.31
C GLY A 34 -2.39 6.68 -6.79
N ILE A 35 -3.20 7.64 -6.34
CA ILE A 35 -3.28 8.07 -4.94
C ILE A 35 -4.20 7.11 -4.18
N ARG A 36 -3.68 6.42 -3.16
CA ARG A 36 -4.49 5.54 -2.29
C ARG A 36 -4.92 6.27 -1.01
N THR A 37 -5.61 5.57 -0.12
CA THR A 37 -6.20 6.14 1.09
C THR A 37 -5.17 6.90 1.94
N GLY A 38 -4.00 6.31 2.22
CA GLY A 38 -2.92 6.98 2.95
C GLY A 38 -2.35 8.20 2.22
N ASP A 39 -2.09 8.08 0.92
CA ASP A 39 -1.54 9.17 0.11
C ASP A 39 -2.53 10.35 0.00
N SER A 40 -3.83 10.06 -0.06
CA SER A 40 -4.89 11.09 -0.11
C SER A 40 -4.93 11.93 1.15
N LEU A 41 -4.72 11.31 2.32
CA LEU A 41 -4.64 12.00 3.60
C LEU A 41 -3.41 12.93 3.63
N ILE A 42 -2.25 12.42 3.21
CA ILE A 42 -1.00 13.19 3.16
C ILE A 42 -1.13 14.37 2.19
N VAL A 43 -1.67 14.15 0.99
CA VAL A 43 -1.88 15.20 -0.02
C VAL A 43 -2.93 16.22 0.45
N GLY A 44 -4.00 15.78 1.10
CA GLY A 44 -5.04 16.64 1.67
C GLY A 44 -4.50 17.56 2.76
N TYR A 45 -3.66 17.01 3.64
CA TYR A 45 -2.95 17.78 4.66
C TYR A 45 -1.94 18.75 4.04
N GLY A 46 -1.09 18.28 3.12
CA GLY A 46 -0.09 19.13 2.45
C GLY A 46 -0.68 20.27 1.62
N LYS A 47 -1.89 20.10 1.09
CA LYS A 47 -2.64 21.16 0.39
C LYS A 47 -3.43 22.08 1.32
N GLY A 48 -3.40 21.86 2.63
CA GLY A 48 -4.19 22.63 3.61
C GLY A 48 -5.70 22.45 3.47
N ARG A 49 -6.15 21.39 2.79
CA ARG A 49 -7.58 21.07 2.63
C ARG A 49 -8.12 20.19 3.77
N MET A 50 -7.22 19.59 4.54
CA MET A 50 -7.51 18.85 5.76
C MET A 50 -6.73 19.45 6.92
N ASN A 51 -7.43 20.15 7.81
CA ASN A 51 -6.82 20.76 9.00
C ASN A 51 -6.80 19.79 10.20
N CYS A 52 -7.66 18.77 10.18
CA CYS A 52 -7.79 17.77 11.24
C CYS A 52 -8.05 16.40 10.64
N PHE A 53 -7.45 15.36 11.21
CA PHE A 53 -7.78 13.97 10.92
C PHE A 53 -8.54 13.40 12.14
N LEU A 54 -9.68 12.77 11.90
CA LEU A 54 -10.43 12.07 12.93
C LEU A 54 -9.71 10.74 13.22
N GLY A 55 -8.84 10.77 14.22
CA GLY A 55 -8.09 9.61 14.67
C GLY A 55 -7.56 9.84 16.08
N GLU A 56 -7.45 8.76 16.84
CA GLU A 56 -6.82 8.81 18.14
C GLU A 56 -5.30 8.98 17.94
N PRO A 57 -4.64 9.97 18.57
CA PRO A 57 -3.21 10.22 18.37
C PRO A 57 -2.33 9.02 18.72
N ASP A 58 -2.80 8.19 19.66
CA ASP A 58 -2.10 7.00 20.14
C ASP A 58 -2.44 5.73 19.31
N SER A 59 -3.19 5.88 18.22
CA SER A 59 -3.53 4.75 17.35
C SER A 59 -2.32 4.25 16.55
N VAL A 60 -2.21 2.93 16.43
CA VAL A 60 -1.16 2.29 15.63
C VAL A 60 -1.49 2.45 14.15
N TYR A 61 -0.64 3.18 13.43
CA TYR A 61 -0.72 3.33 11.98
C TYR A 61 0.15 2.26 11.30
N ASP A 62 -0.46 1.18 10.85
CA ASP A 62 0.23 0.12 10.10
C ASP A 62 0.29 0.46 8.60
N ALA A 63 1.50 0.76 8.13
CA ALA A 63 1.78 1.08 6.75
C ALA A 63 2.98 0.29 6.25
N VAL A 64 2.79 -0.36 5.11
CA VAL A 64 3.83 -1.14 4.44
C VAL A 64 4.30 -0.37 3.22
N THR A 65 5.59 -0.03 3.21
CA THR A 65 6.22 0.57 2.04
C THR A 65 6.26 -0.45 0.90
N SER A 66 5.90 0.00 -0.30
CA SER A 66 6.13 -0.69 -1.58
C SER A 66 7.39 -1.56 -1.66
N LEU A 67 8.53 -1.01 -1.27
CA LEU A 67 9.83 -1.69 -1.32
C LEU A 67 9.86 -2.96 -0.46
N ASN A 68 9.25 -2.94 0.73
CA ASN A 68 9.23 -4.10 1.63
C ASN A 68 8.44 -5.26 1.02
N ILE A 69 7.38 -4.97 0.26
CA ILE A 69 6.57 -6.00 -0.41
C ILE A 69 7.39 -6.73 -1.47
N LEU A 70 8.20 -6.00 -2.24
CA LEU A 70 9.09 -6.58 -3.25
C LEU A 70 10.11 -7.52 -2.61
N TYR A 71 10.73 -7.12 -1.49
CA TYR A 71 11.65 -7.99 -0.76
C TYR A 71 10.98 -9.26 -0.22
N THR A 72 9.76 -9.15 0.32
CA THR A 72 9.01 -10.31 0.85
C THR A 72 8.48 -11.26 -0.22
N VAL A 73 8.23 -10.79 -1.44
CA VAL A 73 7.73 -11.65 -2.54
C VAL A 73 8.89 -12.31 -3.31
N THR A 74 10.10 -11.77 -3.24
CA THR A 74 11.27 -12.29 -3.94
C THR A 74 12.14 -13.27 -3.12
N HIS A 75 11.89 -13.40 -1.81
CA HIS A 75 12.57 -14.34 -0.90
C HIS A 75 11.57 -15.32 -0.31
#